data_AF-A0A933D8B3-F1
#
_entry.id   AF-A0A933D8B3-F1
#
_cell.length_a   1.000
_cell.length_b   1.000
_cell.length_c   1.000
_cell.angle_alpha   90.00
_cell.angle_beta   90.00
_cell.angle_gamma   90.00
#
_symmetry.space_group_name_H-M   'P 1'
#
loop_
_entity.id
_entity.type
_entity.pdbx_description
1 polymer ?
#
loop_
_entity_poly.entity_id
_entity_poly.type
_entity_poly.pdbx_seq_one_letter_code
_entity_poly.pdbx_strand_id
1 'polypeptide(L)'
;MSLFKINDFTRLRQYSHIIWDIDRTITDEDGALSEPVAAKIINLALTERTYHTFITGRDASWIETKVISRLTPFYKFHDVRNYLSFYGEVGCVIQQVDEVGQVSHRFDKEIEDHPLKTNRDGIRNTLRQLVYDPAQLIRYEGGKLQGSQEVIYDANEVGWVMDPSMHQPPRCRPYIWATTKEAFATFEKIRDAYGHFADFDQEQYADIIRQTITSAGFQDHLDIEVIGTAINIVPKVNGLKLGKSWAAGKALLHLREKLGETEIALEQVIAGTISAGDGRADLDFTRPTFPDDISRKLDLQRRKLDIIFVGGKLDLPKDSDPDANLKRNIIIQATGAGTLTVDAIAKSISWQDATGARVISEVLDYLKTWNHFRPFM
;
A
#
# COMPACT_ATOMS: atom_id res chain seq x y z
N MET A 1 -17.07 22.37 11.72
CA MET A 1 -17.18 20.96 12.17
C MET A 1 -15.81 20.33 12.02
N SER A 2 -15.37 19.51 12.99
CA SER A 2 -14.09 18.78 12.89
C SER A 2 -14.17 17.74 11.76
N LEU A 3 -13.14 17.64 10.94
CA LEU A 3 -13.08 16.66 9.83
C LEU A 3 -12.82 15.23 10.32
N PHE A 4 -12.41 15.07 11.58
CA PHE A 4 -12.13 13.79 12.20
C PHE A 4 -12.60 13.76 13.66
N LYS A 5 -12.68 12.54 14.20
CA LYS A 5 -12.96 12.24 15.61
C LYS A 5 -11.73 11.56 16.23
N ILE A 6 -11.43 11.92 17.47
CA ILE A 6 -10.49 11.17 18.31
C ILE A 6 -11.30 10.15 19.09
N ASN A 7 -11.05 8.86 18.83
CA ASN A 7 -11.76 7.75 19.45
C ASN A 7 -11.26 7.46 20.87
N ASP A 8 -9.96 7.67 21.13
CA ASP A 8 -9.35 7.45 22.43
C ASP A 8 -8.22 8.45 22.69
N PHE A 9 -8.54 9.52 23.43
CA PHE A 9 -7.56 10.54 23.82
C PHE A 9 -6.46 10.00 24.73
N THR A 10 -6.73 8.97 25.52
CA THR A 10 -5.76 8.43 26.50
C THR A 10 -4.62 7.66 25.83
N ARG A 11 -4.81 7.29 24.56
CA ARG A 11 -3.82 6.60 23.74
C ARG A 11 -3.03 7.53 22.83
N LEU A 12 -3.33 8.83 22.78
CA LEU A 12 -2.49 9.78 22.07
C LEU A 12 -1.14 9.90 22.78
N ARG A 13 -0.09 9.36 22.15
CA ARG A 13 1.28 9.34 22.67
C ARG A 13 2.14 10.41 22.03
N GLN A 14 3.41 10.40 22.39
CA GLN A 14 4.47 11.05 21.62
C GLN A 14 4.89 10.08 20.50
N TYR A 15 4.89 10.57 19.26
CA TYR A 15 5.25 9.81 18.08
C TYR A 15 6.56 10.35 17.49
N SER A 16 7.42 9.43 17.11
CA SER A 16 8.71 9.68 16.46
C SER A 16 8.77 9.04 15.08
N HIS A 17 7.77 8.24 14.72
CA HIS A 17 7.69 7.52 13.46
C HIS A 17 6.25 7.40 12.98
N ILE A 18 6.05 7.57 11.68
CA ILE A 18 4.75 7.36 11.02
C ILE A 18 4.92 6.35 9.87
N ILE A 19 4.09 5.32 9.86
CA ILE A 19 3.94 4.39 8.74
C ILE A 19 2.71 4.79 7.92
N TRP A 20 2.91 4.99 6.63
CA TRP A 20 1.89 5.45 5.69
C TRP A 20 1.50 4.31 4.74
N ASP A 21 0.21 4.00 4.66
CA ASP A 21 -0.35 3.64 3.35
C ASP A 21 -0.33 4.89 2.46
N ILE A 22 -0.21 4.68 1.14
CA ILE A 22 -0.04 5.77 0.18
C ILE A 22 -1.35 6.09 -0.53
N ASP A 23 -1.82 5.16 -1.37
CA ASP A 23 -2.97 5.32 -2.25
C ASP A 23 -4.22 5.74 -1.46
N ARG A 24 -4.86 6.86 -1.84
CA ARG A 24 -6.06 7.43 -1.19
C ARG A 24 -5.89 7.83 0.29
N THR A 25 -4.76 7.52 0.92
CA THR A 25 -4.43 7.96 2.28
C THR A 25 -3.76 9.32 2.27
N ILE A 26 -2.68 9.48 1.49
CA ILE A 26 -1.91 10.74 1.37
C ILE A 26 -1.85 11.29 -0.05
N THR A 27 -2.52 10.63 -0.99
CA THR A 27 -2.56 11.08 -2.39
C THR A 27 -3.70 12.06 -2.68
N ASP A 28 -3.51 12.86 -3.72
CA ASP A 28 -4.54 13.64 -4.39
C ASP A 28 -5.41 12.78 -5.31
N GLU A 29 -6.28 13.43 -6.09
CA GLU A 29 -7.21 12.81 -7.03
C GLU A 29 -6.50 12.11 -8.21
N ASP A 30 -5.27 12.52 -8.53
CA ASP A 30 -4.43 11.93 -9.59
C ASP A 30 -3.57 10.74 -9.06
N GLY A 31 -3.78 10.36 -7.80
CA GLY A 31 -3.02 9.32 -7.12
C GLY A 31 -1.56 9.71 -6.84
N ALA A 32 -1.21 10.99 -6.93
CA ALA A 32 0.11 11.49 -6.56
C ALA A 32 0.13 11.99 -5.12
N LEU A 33 1.29 12.04 -4.46
CA LEU A 33 1.40 12.57 -3.10
C LEU A 33 0.91 14.02 -3.06
N SER A 34 -0.07 14.28 -2.18
CA SER A 34 -0.67 15.60 -2.01
C SER A 34 0.35 16.62 -1.51
N GLU A 35 0.48 17.76 -2.21
CA GLU A 35 1.45 18.80 -1.89
C GLU A 35 1.32 19.34 -0.44
N PRO A 36 0.12 19.64 0.10
CA PRO A 36 -0.05 19.97 1.51
C PRO A 36 0.48 18.91 2.49
N VAL A 37 0.31 17.62 2.17
CA VAL A 37 0.79 16.53 3.02
C VAL A 37 2.31 16.37 2.87
N ALA A 38 2.85 16.49 1.66
CA ALA A 38 4.28 16.49 1.39
C ALA A 38 5.01 17.57 2.21
N ALA A 39 4.49 18.81 2.19
CA ALA A 39 5.03 19.92 2.97
C ALA A 39 5.11 19.59 4.47
N LYS A 40 4.07 18.96 5.02
CA LYS A 40 4.00 18.58 6.43
C LYS A 40 4.96 17.45 6.79
N ILE A 41 5.08 16.44 5.92
CA ILE A 41 6.06 15.36 6.07
C ILE A 41 7.48 15.94 6.14
N ILE A 42 7.86 16.79 5.18
CA ILE A 42 9.19 17.42 5.16
C ILE A 42 9.40 18.26 6.42
N ASN A 43 8.40 19.04 6.84
CA ASN A 43 8.50 19.87 8.03
C ASN A 43 8.65 19.04 9.31
N LEU A 44 7.88 17.96 9.48
CA LEU A 44 7.97 17.08 10.66
C LEU A 44 9.33 16.37 10.73
N ALA A 45 9.83 15.88 9.59
CA ALA A 45 11.16 15.29 9.51
C ALA A 45 12.27 16.32 9.84
N LEU A 46 12.12 17.57 9.38
CA LEU A 46 13.10 18.62 9.60
C LEU A 46 13.11 19.14 11.05
N THR A 47 11.92 19.40 11.61
CA THR A 47 11.76 20.09 12.89
C THR A 47 11.66 19.15 14.08
N GLU A 48 10.92 18.06 13.93
CA GLU A 48 10.64 17.11 15.02
C GLU A 48 11.48 15.83 14.92
N ARG A 49 12.32 15.72 13.87
CA ARG A 49 13.09 14.51 13.55
C ARG A 49 12.22 13.25 13.46
N THR A 50 10.99 13.43 12.98
CA THR A 50 10.04 12.32 12.79
C THR A 50 10.45 11.48 11.58
N TYR A 51 10.47 10.17 11.74
CA TYR A 51 10.68 9.21 10.66
C TYR A 51 9.37 8.95 9.92
N HIS A 52 9.45 8.74 8.60
CA HIS A 52 8.32 8.45 7.74
C HIS A 52 8.63 7.23 6.88
N THR A 53 7.82 6.18 7.03
CA THR A 53 7.90 4.98 6.21
C THR A 53 6.67 4.90 5.31
N PHE A 54 6.87 4.89 4.01
CA PHE A 54 5.82 4.77 3.01
C PHE A 54 5.75 3.33 2.53
N ILE A 55 4.60 2.68 2.69
CA ILE A 55 4.39 1.28 2.30
C ILE A 55 3.21 1.23 1.34
N THR A 56 3.40 0.65 0.16
CA THR A 56 2.31 0.42 -0.80
C THR A 56 2.44 -0.94 -1.48
N GLY A 57 1.32 -1.44 -2.00
CA GLY A 57 1.30 -2.60 -2.90
C GLY A 57 1.70 -2.27 -4.34
N ARG A 58 1.94 -0.99 -4.67
CA ARG A 58 2.45 -0.53 -5.98
C ARG A 58 3.92 -0.88 -6.18
N ASP A 59 4.34 -0.89 -7.44
CA ASP A 59 5.74 -1.11 -7.81
C ASP A 59 6.63 0.12 -7.55
N ALA A 60 7.94 -0.09 -7.67
CA ALA A 60 8.96 0.93 -7.40
C ALA A 60 8.86 2.14 -8.34
N SER A 61 8.54 1.92 -9.62
CA SER A 61 8.45 2.99 -10.62
C SER A 61 7.28 3.93 -10.32
N TRP A 62 6.17 3.36 -9.84
CA TRP A 62 5.02 4.13 -9.40
C TRP A 62 5.38 5.01 -8.20
N ILE A 63 6.05 4.46 -7.17
CA ILE A 63 6.46 5.22 -5.98
C ILE A 63 7.39 6.37 -6.36
N GLU A 64 8.37 6.11 -7.22
CA GLU A 64 9.30 7.12 -7.70
C GLU A 64 8.55 8.27 -8.38
N THR A 65 7.64 7.93 -9.30
CA THR A 65 6.89 8.90 -10.10
C THR A 65 5.84 9.66 -9.29
N LYS A 66 5.11 8.99 -8.40
CA LYS A 66 3.94 9.56 -7.73
C LYS A 66 4.23 10.10 -6.34
N VAL A 67 5.31 9.67 -5.69
CA VAL A 67 5.62 10.02 -4.29
C VAL A 67 6.97 10.71 -4.17
N ILE A 68 8.06 10.06 -4.59
CA ILE A 68 9.41 10.60 -4.38
C ILE A 68 9.59 11.88 -5.19
N SER A 69 9.20 11.88 -6.47
CA SER A 69 9.29 13.07 -7.35
C SER A 69 8.52 14.30 -6.82
N ARG A 70 7.53 14.08 -5.96
CA ARG A 70 6.74 15.15 -5.33
C ARG A 70 7.42 15.70 -4.08
N LEU A 71 8.27 14.91 -3.43
CA LEU A 71 9.04 15.34 -2.26
C LEU A 71 10.34 16.05 -2.64
N THR A 72 11.02 15.62 -3.71
CA THR A 72 12.33 16.16 -4.09
C THR A 72 12.38 17.68 -4.35
N PRO A 73 11.34 18.36 -4.86
CA PRO A 73 11.37 19.80 -5.08
C PRO A 73 11.28 20.63 -3.80
N PHE A 74 10.91 20.03 -2.66
CA PHE A 74 10.74 20.77 -1.42
C PHE A 74 12.08 21.26 -0.86
N TYR A 75 12.07 22.49 -0.33
CA TYR A 75 13.22 23.07 0.35
C TYR A 75 13.70 22.15 1.49
N LYS A 76 15.01 21.89 1.54
CA LYS A 76 15.66 20.98 2.51
C LYS A 76 15.25 19.50 2.42
N PHE A 77 14.68 19.05 1.31
CA PHE A 77 14.48 17.61 1.08
C PHE A 77 15.76 16.80 1.35
N HIS A 78 16.90 17.27 0.84
CA HIS A 78 18.19 16.60 1.06
C HIS A 78 18.54 16.46 2.55
N ASP A 79 18.18 17.42 3.41
CA ASP A 79 18.47 17.36 4.85
C ASP A 79 17.62 16.31 5.58
N VAL A 80 16.45 15.97 5.02
CA VAL A 80 15.48 15.06 5.65
C VAL A 80 15.38 13.70 4.98
N ARG A 81 16.05 13.46 3.84
CA ARG A 81 15.98 12.16 3.12
C ARG A 81 16.27 10.95 4.01
N ASN A 82 17.14 11.11 5.00
CA ASN A 82 17.48 10.07 5.98
C ASN A 82 16.37 9.81 7.00
N TYR A 83 15.27 10.54 6.99
CA TYR A 83 14.07 10.25 7.80
C TYR A 83 12.97 9.59 6.97
N LEU A 84 13.17 9.45 5.65
CA LEU A 84 12.19 8.91 4.72
C LEU A 84 12.61 7.51 4.29
N SER A 85 11.68 6.58 4.20
CA SER A 85 11.92 5.23 3.71
C SER A 85 10.74 4.76 2.89
N PHE A 86 11.02 4.20 1.71
CA PHE A 86 10.01 3.89 0.71
C PHE A 86 10.01 2.39 0.42
N TYR A 87 8.83 1.78 0.51
CA TYR A 87 8.64 0.34 0.41
C TYR A 87 7.56 0.03 -0.64
N GLY A 88 8.00 -0.47 -1.78
CA GLY A 88 7.14 -1.01 -2.84
C GLY A 88 6.88 -2.48 -2.65
N GLU A 89 5.82 -2.95 -3.32
CA GLU A 89 5.35 -4.35 -3.27
C GLU A 89 5.28 -4.87 -1.83
N VAL A 90 4.64 -4.08 -0.96
CA VAL A 90 4.37 -4.41 0.44
C VAL A 90 5.65 -4.76 1.22
N GLY A 91 6.69 -3.93 1.09
CA GLY A 91 7.93 -4.10 1.83
C GLY A 91 9.03 -4.87 1.11
N CYS A 92 8.72 -5.48 -0.03
CA CYS A 92 9.67 -6.35 -0.73
C CYS A 92 10.69 -5.59 -1.57
N VAL A 93 10.34 -4.37 -2.01
CA VAL A 93 11.26 -3.47 -2.72
C VAL A 93 11.50 -2.26 -1.83
N ILE A 94 12.76 -2.01 -1.48
CA ILE A 94 13.19 -0.91 -0.63
C ILE A 94 13.85 0.13 -1.52
N GLN A 95 13.33 1.35 -1.48
CA GLN A 95 13.84 2.50 -2.23
C GLN A 95 14.52 3.50 -1.31
N GLN A 96 15.65 4.03 -1.76
CA GLN A 96 16.42 5.07 -1.09
C GLN A 96 16.77 6.19 -2.07
N VAL A 97 16.75 7.41 -1.57
CA VAL A 97 17.09 8.61 -2.34
C VAL A 97 18.46 9.10 -1.87
N ASP A 98 19.39 9.27 -2.81
CA ASP A 98 20.74 9.72 -2.51
C ASP A 98 20.84 11.25 -2.35
N GLU A 99 22.07 11.76 -2.22
CA GLU A 99 22.30 13.20 -2.04
C GLU A 99 21.95 14.05 -3.27
N VAL A 100 22.00 13.46 -4.46
CA VAL A 100 21.73 14.15 -5.74
C VAL A 100 20.29 13.92 -6.23
N GLY A 101 19.48 13.22 -5.44
CA GLY A 101 18.07 12.94 -5.74
C GLY A 101 17.86 11.71 -6.64
N GLN A 102 18.88 10.90 -6.90
CA GLN A 102 18.72 9.64 -7.60
C GLN A 102 18.10 8.59 -6.69
N VAL A 103 17.16 7.84 -7.24
CA VAL A 103 16.48 6.75 -6.55
C VAL A 103 17.21 5.45 -6.86
N SER A 104 17.67 4.78 -5.82
CA SER A 104 18.11 3.39 -5.89
C SER A 104 17.02 2.50 -5.31
N HIS A 105 16.90 1.28 -5.84
CA HIS A 105 16.06 0.25 -5.24
C HIS A 105 16.85 -1.04 -5.05
N ARG A 106 16.44 -1.81 -4.05
CA ARG A 106 16.90 -3.17 -3.80
C ARG A 106 15.74 -4.02 -3.29
N PHE A 107 15.84 -5.33 -3.43
CA PHE A 107 14.90 -6.23 -2.77
C PHE A 107 15.29 -6.45 -1.31
N ASP A 108 14.30 -6.78 -0.46
CA ASP A 108 14.61 -7.35 0.84
C ASP A 108 15.38 -8.67 0.64
N LYS A 109 16.36 -8.94 1.51
CA LYS A 109 17.25 -10.12 1.41
C LYS A 109 16.47 -11.44 1.41
N GLU A 110 15.31 -11.49 2.08
CA GLU A 110 14.46 -12.69 2.13
C GLU A 110 13.71 -12.93 0.81
N ILE A 111 13.69 -11.92 -0.07
CA ILE A 111 12.94 -11.91 -1.33
C ILE A 111 13.84 -12.10 -2.53
N GLU A 112 15.09 -11.66 -2.45
CA GLU A 112 16.03 -11.61 -3.57
C GLU A 112 16.09 -12.94 -4.35
N ASP A 113 16.14 -14.05 -3.62
CA ASP A 113 16.18 -15.43 -4.14
C ASP A 113 14.85 -16.19 -4.06
N HIS A 114 13.75 -15.52 -3.70
CA HIS A 114 12.46 -16.18 -3.51
C HIS A 114 11.97 -16.83 -4.82
N PRO A 115 11.38 -18.04 -4.78
CA PRO A 115 10.91 -18.76 -5.99
C PRO A 115 9.97 -17.95 -6.88
N LEU A 116 9.05 -17.17 -6.28
CA LEU A 116 8.13 -16.30 -7.02
C LEU A 116 8.86 -15.23 -7.85
N LYS A 117 9.90 -14.60 -7.29
CA LYS A 117 10.65 -13.52 -7.95
C LYS A 117 11.56 -14.08 -9.03
N THR A 118 12.31 -15.12 -8.69
CA THR A 118 13.28 -15.77 -9.59
C THR A 118 12.63 -16.64 -10.67
N ASN A 119 11.30 -16.80 -10.63
CA ASN A 119 10.54 -17.72 -11.47
C ASN A 119 11.10 -19.17 -11.40
N ARG A 120 11.58 -19.57 -10.22
CA ARG A 120 12.03 -20.94 -9.98
C ARG A 120 10.87 -21.90 -10.21
N ASP A 121 11.17 -23.04 -10.81
CA ASP A 121 10.18 -24.07 -11.16
C ASP A 121 9.04 -23.56 -12.08
N GLY A 122 9.25 -22.43 -12.75
CA GLY A 122 8.25 -21.84 -13.65
C GLY A 122 7.01 -21.30 -12.94
N ILE A 123 7.11 -20.91 -11.66
CA ILE A 123 5.99 -20.38 -10.87
C ILE A 123 5.24 -19.25 -11.59
N ARG A 124 5.95 -18.20 -12.02
CA ARG A 124 5.32 -17.04 -12.71
C ARG A 124 4.74 -17.48 -14.05
N ASN A 125 5.41 -18.37 -14.78
CA ASN A 125 4.91 -18.88 -16.05
C ASN A 125 3.58 -19.62 -15.87
N THR A 126 3.50 -20.47 -14.84
CA THR A 126 2.29 -21.23 -14.50
C THR A 126 1.14 -20.31 -14.13
N LEU A 127 1.40 -19.30 -13.28
CA LEU A 127 0.38 -18.34 -12.86
C LEU A 127 -0.07 -17.44 -14.01
N ARG A 128 0.87 -16.98 -14.85
CA ARG A 128 0.58 -16.07 -15.97
C ARG A 128 -0.39 -16.66 -16.99
N GLN A 129 -0.36 -17.98 -17.20
CA GLN A 129 -1.30 -18.68 -18.08
C GLN A 129 -2.77 -18.62 -17.61
N LEU A 130 -3.03 -18.20 -16.36
CA LEU A 130 -4.39 -18.09 -15.84
C LEU A 130 -5.10 -16.80 -16.26
N VAL A 131 -4.38 -15.78 -16.73
CA VAL A 131 -4.92 -14.44 -17.01
C VAL A 131 -4.52 -13.96 -18.40
N TYR A 132 -5.03 -12.80 -18.81
CA TYR A 132 -4.52 -12.15 -20.01
C TYR A 132 -3.07 -11.72 -19.78
N ASP A 133 -2.18 -12.09 -20.70
CA ASP A 133 -0.75 -11.76 -20.65
C ASP A 133 -0.47 -10.62 -21.64
N PRO A 134 -0.09 -9.42 -21.16
CA PRO A 134 0.27 -8.31 -22.03
C PRO A 134 1.34 -8.65 -23.08
N ALA A 135 2.25 -9.60 -22.79
CA ALA A 135 3.28 -10.02 -23.76
C ALA A 135 2.71 -10.76 -24.98
N GLN A 136 1.45 -11.22 -24.92
CA GLN A 136 0.74 -11.92 -25.98
C GLN A 136 -0.32 -11.03 -26.65
N LEU A 137 -0.48 -9.79 -26.18
CA LEU A 137 -1.46 -8.84 -26.68
C LEU A 137 -0.77 -7.71 -27.44
N ILE A 138 -1.53 -7.05 -28.31
CA ILE A 138 -1.05 -5.86 -29.03
C ILE A 138 -1.38 -4.63 -28.20
N ARG A 139 -0.39 -3.79 -27.92
CA ARG A 139 -0.62 -2.50 -27.26
C ARG A 139 -1.47 -1.60 -28.16
N TYR A 140 -2.50 -0.99 -27.58
CA TYR A 140 -3.38 -0.06 -28.29
C TYR A 140 -2.74 1.33 -28.33
N GLU A 141 -2.45 1.84 -29.52
CA GLU A 141 -1.86 3.17 -29.76
C GLU A 141 -2.88 4.23 -30.22
N GLY A 142 -4.18 3.91 -30.14
CA GLY A 142 -5.26 4.73 -30.69
C GLY A 142 -5.60 4.35 -32.14
N GLY A 143 -6.89 4.37 -32.48
CA GLY A 143 -7.34 4.12 -33.85
C GLY A 143 -8.69 3.43 -33.95
N LYS A 144 -9.06 3.01 -35.17
CA LYS A 144 -10.25 2.20 -35.39
C LYS A 144 -9.92 0.73 -35.14
N LEU A 145 -10.71 0.10 -34.28
CA LEU A 145 -10.70 -1.36 -34.08
C LEU A 145 -11.27 -2.06 -35.32
N GLN A 146 -10.76 -3.26 -35.62
CA GLN A 146 -11.23 -4.08 -36.73
C GLN A 146 -12.12 -5.23 -36.23
N GLY A 147 -13.23 -5.47 -36.93
CA GLY A 147 -14.09 -6.62 -36.67
C GLY A 147 -14.61 -6.66 -35.23
N SER A 148 -14.30 -7.74 -34.52
CA SER A 148 -14.70 -8.01 -33.14
C SER A 148 -13.64 -7.63 -32.09
N GLN A 149 -12.64 -6.82 -32.47
CA GLN A 149 -11.61 -6.38 -31.53
C GLN A 149 -12.19 -5.52 -30.41
N GLU A 150 -11.68 -5.73 -29.20
CA GLU A 150 -11.99 -4.97 -28.00
C GLU A 150 -10.68 -4.43 -27.39
N VAL A 151 -10.77 -3.40 -26.56
CA VAL A 151 -9.63 -2.89 -25.79
C VAL A 151 -9.90 -3.12 -24.31
N ILE A 152 -8.97 -3.82 -23.66
CA ILE A 152 -8.95 -3.99 -22.21
C ILE A 152 -7.83 -3.13 -21.62
N TYR A 153 -8.05 -2.51 -20.47
CA TYR A 153 -7.07 -1.64 -19.83
C TYR A 153 -6.54 -2.27 -18.54
N ASP A 154 -5.24 -2.15 -18.29
CA ASP A 154 -4.62 -2.54 -17.01
C ASP A 154 -4.69 -1.42 -15.95
N ALA A 155 -4.13 -1.63 -14.75
CA ALA A 155 -4.18 -0.63 -13.70
C ALA A 155 -3.27 0.59 -13.94
N ASN A 156 -2.43 0.56 -14.97
CA ASN A 156 -1.59 1.68 -15.42
C ASN A 156 -2.19 2.39 -16.64
N GLU A 157 -3.48 2.12 -16.94
CA GLU A 157 -4.23 2.73 -18.05
C GLU A 157 -3.66 2.39 -19.43
N VAL A 158 -2.86 1.34 -19.55
CA VAL A 158 -2.38 0.86 -20.84
C VAL A 158 -3.47 0.01 -21.48
N GLY A 159 -3.90 0.40 -22.68
CA GLY A 159 -4.86 -0.36 -23.47
C GLY A 159 -4.19 -1.51 -24.23
N TRP A 160 -4.84 -2.67 -24.21
CA TRP A 160 -4.42 -3.88 -24.88
C TRP A 160 -5.54 -4.39 -25.78
N VAL A 161 -5.23 -4.64 -27.05
CA VAL A 161 -6.19 -5.13 -28.04
C VAL A 161 -6.41 -6.62 -27.83
N MET A 162 -7.66 -6.99 -27.58
CA MET A 162 -8.12 -8.37 -27.48
C MET A 162 -9.00 -8.68 -28.70
N ASP A 163 -8.65 -9.74 -29.42
CA ASP A 163 -9.45 -10.25 -30.53
C ASP A 163 -10.02 -11.62 -30.16
N PRO A 164 -11.35 -11.76 -29.97
CA PRO A 164 -11.98 -13.02 -29.60
C PRO A 164 -11.79 -14.16 -30.61
N SER A 165 -11.44 -13.84 -31.87
CA SER A 165 -11.17 -14.85 -32.91
C SER A 165 -9.75 -15.40 -32.86
N MET A 166 -8.81 -14.63 -32.28
CA MET A 166 -7.40 -15.01 -32.17
C MET A 166 -6.98 -15.40 -30.75
N HIS A 167 -7.65 -14.87 -29.73
CA HIS A 167 -7.29 -15.05 -28.32
C HIS A 167 -8.35 -15.90 -27.62
N GLN A 168 -7.93 -17.05 -27.08
CA GLN A 168 -8.79 -17.83 -26.20
C GLN A 168 -8.88 -17.14 -24.83
N PRO A 169 -10.09 -16.93 -24.28
CA PRO A 169 -10.24 -16.37 -22.94
C PRO A 169 -9.53 -17.24 -21.89
N PRO A 170 -8.70 -16.66 -21.02
CA PRO A 170 -8.00 -17.41 -20.00
C PRO A 170 -8.94 -17.80 -18.86
N ARG A 171 -8.50 -18.72 -17.98
CA ARG A 171 -9.35 -19.25 -16.89
C ARG A 171 -9.84 -18.15 -15.94
N CYS A 172 -8.98 -17.18 -15.64
CA CYS A 172 -9.28 -15.98 -14.86
C CYS A 172 -9.45 -14.78 -15.80
N ARG A 173 -10.40 -14.89 -16.75
CA ARG A 173 -10.67 -13.87 -17.79
C ARG A 173 -10.86 -12.42 -17.32
N PRO A 174 -11.41 -12.07 -16.14
CA PRO A 174 -11.58 -10.65 -15.83
C PRO A 174 -10.29 -10.00 -15.32
N TYR A 175 -9.15 -10.69 -15.42
CA TYR A 175 -7.87 -10.23 -14.95
C TYR A 175 -6.81 -10.19 -16.05
N ILE A 176 -5.87 -9.27 -15.87
CA ILE A 176 -4.65 -9.12 -16.67
C ILE A 176 -3.43 -9.20 -15.75
N TRP A 177 -2.32 -9.71 -16.28
CA TRP A 177 -1.07 -9.84 -15.55
C TRP A 177 -0.37 -8.48 -15.34
N ALA A 178 -0.06 -8.12 -14.09
CA ALA A 178 0.75 -6.94 -13.79
C ALA A 178 2.21 -7.13 -14.25
N THR A 179 2.67 -6.32 -15.19
CA THR A 179 4.00 -6.45 -15.80
C THR A 179 5.12 -5.76 -15.01
N THR A 180 4.78 -4.79 -14.16
CA THR A 180 5.75 -3.94 -13.45
C THR A 180 6.18 -4.49 -12.09
N LYS A 181 5.46 -5.48 -11.55
CA LYS A 181 5.78 -6.09 -10.25
C LYS A 181 6.75 -7.24 -10.38
N GLU A 182 7.80 -7.22 -9.57
CA GLU A 182 8.90 -8.19 -9.65
C GLU A 182 8.91 -9.17 -8.48
N ALA A 183 8.64 -8.69 -7.26
CA ALA A 183 8.61 -9.55 -6.07
C ALA A 183 7.27 -10.30 -5.95
N PHE A 184 6.18 -9.64 -6.32
CA PHE A 184 4.82 -10.14 -6.30
C PHE A 184 4.39 -10.58 -7.69
N ALA A 185 3.34 -11.39 -7.75
CA ALA A 185 2.53 -11.52 -8.94
C ALA A 185 1.15 -10.92 -8.62
N THR A 186 0.59 -10.15 -9.54
CA THR A 186 -0.73 -9.54 -9.35
C THR A 186 -1.58 -9.79 -10.58
N PHE A 187 -2.79 -10.27 -10.33
CA PHE A 187 -3.86 -10.36 -11.31
C PHE A 187 -4.71 -9.11 -11.13
N GLU A 188 -4.54 -8.12 -12.00
CA GLU A 188 -5.25 -6.85 -11.93
C GLU A 188 -6.60 -6.98 -12.62
N LYS A 189 -7.66 -6.43 -12.01
CA LYS A 189 -8.96 -6.37 -12.69
C LYS A 189 -8.80 -5.53 -13.96
N ILE A 190 -9.32 -6.06 -15.06
CA ILE A 190 -9.41 -5.33 -16.31
C ILE A 190 -10.35 -4.13 -16.14
N ARG A 191 -9.97 -3.02 -16.75
CA ARG A 191 -10.72 -1.76 -16.79
C ARG A 191 -11.24 -1.47 -18.19
N ASP A 192 -12.29 -0.65 -18.24
CA ASP A 192 -12.77 -0.01 -19.45
C ASP A 192 -11.92 1.22 -19.81
N ALA A 193 -12.25 1.88 -20.92
CA ALA A 193 -11.55 3.09 -21.40
C ALA A 193 -11.68 4.30 -20.48
N TYR A 194 -12.58 4.25 -19.48
CA TYR A 194 -12.78 5.28 -18.47
C TYR A 194 -12.11 4.90 -17.13
N GLY A 195 -11.39 3.78 -17.08
CA GLY A 195 -10.71 3.30 -15.87
C GLY A 195 -11.60 2.53 -14.90
N HIS A 196 -12.87 2.27 -15.23
CA HIS A 196 -13.79 1.51 -14.39
C HIS A 196 -13.61 0.02 -14.61
N PHE A 197 -13.72 -0.77 -13.54
CA PHE A 197 -13.76 -2.23 -13.62
C PHE A 197 -15.12 -2.74 -13.18
N ALA A 198 -15.54 -3.88 -13.74
CA ALA A 198 -16.76 -4.54 -13.33
C ALA A 198 -16.65 -5.02 -11.87
N ASP A 199 -17.72 -4.86 -11.11
CA ASP A 199 -17.83 -5.52 -9.82
C ASP A 199 -18.28 -6.97 -10.03
N PHE A 200 -17.55 -7.89 -9.45
CA PHE A 200 -17.80 -9.33 -9.53
C PHE A 200 -17.20 -10.03 -8.32
N ASP A 201 -17.77 -11.17 -7.98
CA ASP A 201 -17.23 -12.03 -6.93
C ASP A 201 -15.86 -12.57 -7.34
N GLN A 202 -14.83 -12.14 -6.62
CA GLN A 202 -13.45 -12.52 -6.84
C GLN A 202 -13.11 -13.90 -6.25
N GLU A 203 -13.93 -14.42 -5.33
CA GLU A 203 -13.60 -15.62 -4.57
C GLU A 203 -13.51 -16.86 -5.49
N GLN A 204 -14.38 -16.95 -6.49
CA GLN A 204 -14.32 -18.01 -7.50
C GLN A 204 -12.97 -18.07 -8.23
N TYR A 205 -12.35 -16.91 -8.49
CA TYR A 205 -11.05 -16.83 -9.17
C TYR A 205 -9.91 -17.04 -8.18
N ALA A 206 -10.06 -16.54 -6.95
CA ALA A 206 -9.16 -16.82 -5.85
C ALA A 206 -9.02 -18.33 -5.62
N ASP A 207 -10.11 -19.09 -5.66
CA ASP A 207 -10.11 -20.55 -5.54
C ASP A 207 -9.39 -21.24 -6.69
N ILE A 208 -9.59 -20.80 -7.94
CA ILE A 208 -8.85 -21.30 -9.10
C ILE A 208 -7.34 -21.12 -8.90
N ILE A 209 -6.93 -19.96 -8.38
CA ILE A 209 -5.52 -19.64 -8.12
C ILE A 209 -4.99 -20.52 -6.99
N ARG A 210 -5.70 -20.64 -5.85
CA ARG A 210 -5.30 -21.51 -4.73
C ARG A 210 -5.15 -22.97 -5.16
N GLN A 211 -6.09 -23.48 -5.96
CA GLN A 211 -6.03 -24.84 -6.51
C GLN A 211 -4.82 -25.00 -7.43
N THR A 212 -4.51 -24.00 -8.26
CA THR A 212 -3.33 -24.04 -9.15
C THR A 212 -2.03 -24.02 -8.34
N ILE A 213 -1.91 -23.13 -7.35
CA ILE A 213 -0.77 -23.07 -6.42
C ILE A 213 -0.56 -24.42 -5.73
N THR A 214 -1.63 -25.02 -5.21
CA THR A 214 -1.56 -26.32 -4.50
C THR A 214 -1.19 -27.46 -5.45
N SER A 215 -1.84 -27.53 -6.61
CA SER A 215 -1.64 -28.62 -7.58
C SER A 215 -0.24 -28.58 -8.21
N ALA A 216 0.34 -27.39 -8.35
CA ALA A 216 1.70 -27.20 -8.83
C ALA A 216 2.77 -27.31 -7.73
N GLY A 217 2.37 -27.50 -6.46
CA GLY A 217 3.31 -27.67 -5.34
C GLY A 217 3.92 -26.37 -4.79
N PHE A 218 3.29 -25.22 -5.03
CA PHE A 218 3.82 -23.90 -4.65
C PHE A 218 3.28 -23.35 -3.31
N GLN A 219 2.42 -24.08 -2.60
CA GLN A 219 1.71 -23.62 -1.40
C GLN A 219 2.62 -23.23 -0.22
N ASP A 220 3.85 -23.75 -0.18
CA ASP A 220 4.82 -23.40 0.86
C ASP A 220 5.51 -22.07 0.57
N HIS A 221 5.47 -21.61 -0.68
CA HIS A 221 6.12 -20.39 -1.17
C HIS A 221 5.15 -19.25 -1.44
N LEU A 222 3.86 -19.55 -1.65
CA LEU A 222 2.89 -18.57 -2.10
C LEU A 222 1.64 -18.56 -1.23
N ASP A 223 1.07 -17.38 -1.08
CA ASP A 223 -0.31 -17.17 -0.62
C ASP A 223 -1.03 -16.21 -1.57
N ILE A 224 -2.30 -15.95 -1.30
CA ILE A 224 -3.07 -14.94 -2.02
C ILE A 224 -3.72 -13.91 -1.10
N GLU A 225 -3.87 -12.70 -1.61
CA GLU A 225 -4.59 -11.61 -0.98
C GLU A 225 -5.56 -10.99 -1.99
N VAL A 226 -6.84 -11.14 -1.71
CA VAL A 226 -7.92 -10.58 -2.53
C VAL A 226 -8.16 -9.16 -2.06
N ILE A 227 -7.93 -8.19 -2.94
CA ILE A 227 -8.24 -6.78 -2.72
C ILE A 227 -9.28 -6.30 -3.74
N GLY A 228 -9.94 -5.17 -3.51
CA GLY A 228 -11.06 -4.73 -4.35
C GLY A 228 -10.73 -4.63 -5.86
N THR A 229 -9.47 -4.33 -6.19
CA THR A 229 -8.99 -4.07 -7.55
C THR A 229 -8.16 -5.20 -8.15
N ALA A 230 -7.79 -6.22 -7.39
CA ALA A 230 -6.85 -7.25 -7.84
C ALA A 230 -6.83 -8.49 -6.91
N ILE A 231 -6.24 -9.58 -7.40
CA ILE A 231 -5.76 -10.67 -6.56
C ILE A 231 -4.23 -10.62 -6.56
N ASN A 232 -3.64 -10.33 -5.41
CA ASN A 232 -2.20 -10.38 -5.22
C ASN A 232 -1.80 -11.81 -4.85
N ILE A 233 -0.87 -12.40 -5.60
CA ILE A 233 -0.16 -13.61 -5.22
C ILE A 233 1.12 -13.17 -4.53
N VAL A 234 1.18 -13.44 -3.23
CA VAL A 234 2.19 -12.88 -2.34
C VAL A 234 3.19 -13.96 -1.92
N PRO A 235 4.47 -13.62 -1.78
CA PRO A 235 5.47 -14.56 -1.30
C PRO A 235 5.20 -14.99 0.15
N LYS A 236 5.67 -16.19 0.51
CA LYS A 236 5.70 -16.70 1.89
C LYS A 236 7.15 -16.95 2.28
N VAL A 237 7.54 -16.40 3.42
CA VAL A 237 8.87 -16.63 4.01
C VAL A 237 8.68 -17.24 5.38
N ASN A 238 9.27 -18.42 5.62
CA ASN A 238 9.15 -19.16 6.87
C ASN A 238 7.68 -19.39 7.31
N GLY A 239 6.79 -19.66 6.35
CA GLY A 239 5.36 -19.85 6.58
C GLY A 239 4.56 -18.57 6.80
N LEU A 240 5.21 -17.40 6.86
CA LEU A 240 4.54 -16.11 7.01
C LEU A 240 4.22 -15.52 5.64
N LYS A 241 2.96 -15.14 5.45
CA LYS A 241 2.49 -14.36 4.30
C LYS A 241 3.10 -12.96 4.34
N LEU A 242 3.71 -12.50 3.25
CA LEU A 242 4.26 -11.15 3.18
C LEU A 242 3.16 -10.15 2.80
N GLY A 243 2.55 -9.54 3.82
CA GLY A 243 1.51 -8.52 3.71
C GLY A 243 1.86 -7.25 4.48
N LYS A 244 0.88 -6.34 4.64
CA LYS A 244 1.09 -5.04 5.31
C LYS A 244 1.60 -5.17 6.75
N SER A 245 1.16 -6.22 7.46
CA SER A 245 1.68 -6.59 8.79
C SER A 245 3.17 -6.93 8.79
N TRP A 246 3.65 -7.68 7.79
CA TRP A 246 5.08 -7.98 7.63
C TRP A 246 5.88 -6.73 7.25
N ALA A 247 5.37 -5.93 6.31
CA ALA A 247 6.02 -4.70 5.89
C ALA A 247 6.19 -3.72 7.06
N ALA A 248 5.16 -3.58 7.92
CA ALA A 248 5.25 -2.78 9.13
C ALA A 248 6.30 -3.33 10.11
N GLY A 249 6.34 -4.65 10.32
CA GLY A 249 7.36 -5.29 11.15
C GLY A 249 8.78 -5.03 10.64
N LYS A 250 9.01 -5.16 9.33
CA LYS A 250 10.28 -4.86 8.67
C LYS A 250 10.67 -3.39 8.78
N ALA A 251 9.73 -2.48 8.53
CA ALA A 251 9.96 -1.04 8.69
C ALA A 251 10.44 -0.68 10.11
N LEU A 252 9.80 -1.26 11.14
CA LEU A 252 10.19 -1.06 12.54
C LEU A 252 11.58 -1.62 12.84
N LEU A 253 11.92 -2.80 12.31
CA LEU A 253 13.26 -3.41 12.47
C LEU A 253 14.34 -2.58 11.77
N HIS A 254 14.12 -2.16 10.53
CA HIS A 254 15.06 -1.30 9.80
C HIS A 254 15.26 0.05 10.48
N LEU A 255 14.19 0.63 11.04
CA LEU A 255 14.29 1.86 11.79
C LEU A 255 15.11 1.67 13.08
N ARG A 256 14.90 0.55 13.80
CA ARG A 256 15.72 0.22 14.97
C ARG A 256 17.20 0.04 14.62
N GLU A 257 17.49 -0.69 13.55
CA GLU A 257 18.86 -0.88 13.06
C GLU A 257 19.53 0.47 12.76
N LYS A 258 18.81 1.35 12.06
CA LYS A 258 19.25 2.71 11.73
C LYS A 258 19.49 3.60 12.95
N LEU A 259 18.68 3.44 13.99
CA LEU A 259 18.79 4.15 15.26
C LEU A 259 19.87 3.56 16.19
N GLY A 260 20.46 2.41 15.84
CA GLY A 260 21.37 1.67 16.70
C GLY A 260 20.63 0.68 17.59
N GLU A 261 20.76 -0.62 17.30
CA GLU A 261 20.02 -1.69 18.01
C GLU A 261 20.26 -1.75 19.52
N THR A 262 21.40 -1.21 19.97
CA THR A 262 21.81 -1.11 21.38
C THR A 262 21.33 0.16 22.06
N GLU A 263 20.97 1.19 21.29
CA GLU A 263 20.56 2.50 21.81
C GLU A 263 19.06 2.55 22.04
N ILE A 264 18.28 1.99 21.11
CA ILE A 264 16.81 2.03 21.17
C ILE A 264 16.24 0.61 21.08
N ALA A 265 15.44 0.25 22.08
CA ALA A 265 14.73 -1.03 22.10
C ALA A 265 13.60 -1.03 21.06
N LEU A 266 13.32 -2.20 20.47
CA LEU A 266 12.24 -2.36 19.48
C LEU A 266 10.88 -1.93 20.05
N GLU A 267 10.66 -2.16 21.34
CA GLU A 267 9.50 -1.72 22.09
C GLU A 267 9.30 -0.21 22.08
N GLN A 268 10.39 0.55 22.17
CA GLN A 268 10.35 2.02 22.12
C GLN A 268 10.01 2.48 20.71
N VAL A 269 10.58 1.84 19.68
CA VAL A 269 10.24 2.10 18.28
C VAL A 269 8.74 1.86 18.05
N ILE A 270 8.23 0.71 18.47
CA ILE A 270 6.79 0.36 18.37
C ILE A 270 5.93 1.38 19.11
N ALA A 271 6.29 1.74 20.36
CA ALA A 271 5.51 2.65 21.18
C ALA A 271 5.48 4.09 20.62
N GLY A 272 6.55 4.51 19.94
CA GLY A 272 6.67 5.80 19.26
C GLY A 272 6.20 5.79 17.81
N THR A 273 5.58 4.70 17.32
CA THR A 273 5.08 4.60 15.95
C THR A 273 3.56 4.70 15.90
N ILE A 274 3.06 5.50 14.95
CA ILE A 274 1.65 5.50 14.53
C ILE A 274 1.55 5.12 13.05
N SER A 275 0.45 4.51 12.64
CA SER A 275 0.17 4.19 11.23
C SER A 275 -0.97 5.05 10.68
N ALA A 276 -1.07 5.16 9.36
CA ALA A 276 -2.17 5.84 8.68
C ALA A 276 -2.62 5.03 7.45
N GLY A 277 -3.94 4.97 7.23
CA GLY A 277 -4.53 4.24 6.09
C GLY A 277 -6.01 4.58 5.83
N ASP A 278 -6.52 4.14 4.69
CA ASP A 278 -7.89 4.38 4.23
C ASP A 278 -8.73 3.09 4.11
N GLY A 279 -8.08 1.93 4.00
CA GLY A 279 -8.73 0.65 3.72
C GLY A 279 -8.70 -0.32 4.89
N ARG A 280 -9.57 -1.35 4.81
CA ARG A 280 -9.53 -2.49 5.72
C ARG A 280 -8.14 -3.13 5.81
N ALA A 281 -7.46 -3.26 4.68
CA ALA A 281 -6.13 -3.87 4.60
C ALA A 281 -5.07 -3.09 5.41
N ASP A 282 -5.26 -1.78 5.61
CA ASP A 282 -4.31 -0.95 6.38
C ASP A 282 -4.36 -1.20 7.87
N LEU A 283 -5.48 -1.74 8.35
CA LEU A 283 -5.59 -2.16 9.73
C LEU A 283 -4.57 -3.24 10.08
N ASP A 284 -4.00 -3.96 9.09
CA ASP A 284 -2.93 -4.91 9.32
C ASP A 284 -1.61 -4.26 9.75
N PHE A 285 -1.38 -2.98 9.45
CA PHE A 285 -0.24 -2.24 10.04
C PHE A 285 -0.28 -2.24 11.57
N THR A 286 -1.48 -2.34 12.15
CA THR A 286 -1.64 -2.37 13.61
C THR A 286 -1.17 -3.66 14.26
N ARG A 287 -0.80 -4.67 13.45
CA ARG A 287 -0.32 -5.98 13.89
C ARG A 287 1.00 -6.33 13.20
N PRO A 288 2.08 -5.59 13.46
CA PRO A 288 3.36 -5.91 12.85
C PRO A 288 3.79 -7.34 13.18
N THR A 289 4.23 -8.09 12.18
CA THR A 289 4.74 -9.46 12.36
C THR A 289 6.26 -9.45 12.38
N PHE A 290 6.85 -10.20 13.31
CA PHE A 290 8.29 -10.34 13.46
C PHE A 290 8.72 -11.81 13.37
N PRO A 291 9.99 -12.08 13.02
CA PRO A 291 10.59 -13.40 13.14
C PRO A 291 10.30 -14.05 14.51
N ASP A 292 10.14 -15.37 14.53
CA ASP A 292 9.70 -16.15 15.69
C ASP A 292 10.57 -15.93 16.95
N ASP A 293 11.88 -15.79 16.76
CA ASP A 293 12.83 -15.57 17.83
C ASP A 293 12.66 -14.19 18.48
N ILE A 294 12.35 -13.16 17.69
CA ILE A 294 12.03 -11.80 18.18
C ILE A 294 10.65 -11.80 18.84
N SER A 295 9.64 -12.35 18.15
CA SER A 295 8.25 -12.40 18.63
C SER A 295 8.11 -13.05 20.00
N ARG A 296 8.80 -14.18 20.24
CA ARG A 296 8.76 -14.92 21.52
C ARG A 296 9.53 -14.20 22.63
N LYS A 297 10.68 -13.61 22.32
CA LYS A 297 11.55 -12.94 23.33
C LYS A 297 10.89 -11.71 23.95
N LEU A 298 10.10 -10.98 23.16
CA LEU A 298 9.65 -9.63 23.52
C LEU A 298 8.13 -9.52 23.79
N ASP A 299 7.41 -10.67 23.81
CA ASP A 299 5.94 -10.76 23.92
C ASP A 299 5.20 -9.77 22.97
N LEU A 300 5.76 -9.58 21.77
CA LEU A 300 5.30 -8.57 20.82
C LEU A 300 3.95 -8.90 20.21
N GLN A 301 3.48 -10.14 20.35
CA GLN A 301 2.15 -10.57 19.91
C GLN A 301 1.02 -9.72 20.52
N ARG A 302 1.28 -9.04 21.64
CA ARG A 302 0.33 -8.16 22.31
C ARG A 302 0.51 -6.68 21.97
N ARG A 303 1.60 -6.30 21.31
CA ARG A 303 1.91 -4.90 21.01
C ARG A 303 1.34 -4.52 19.66
N LYS A 304 0.38 -3.59 19.69
CA LYS A 304 -0.34 -3.09 18.52
C LYS A 304 0.11 -1.67 18.23
N LEU A 305 0.16 -1.32 16.94
CA LEU A 305 0.30 0.08 16.54
C LEU A 305 -1.07 0.75 16.56
N ASP A 306 -1.07 2.02 16.93
CA ASP A 306 -2.23 2.86 16.75
C ASP A 306 -2.35 3.25 15.27
N ILE A 307 -3.59 3.49 14.78
CA ILE A 307 -3.83 3.93 13.40
C ILE A 307 -4.73 5.16 13.31
N ILE A 308 -4.36 6.05 12.39
CA ILE A 308 -5.19 7.13 11.86
C ILE A 308 -5.95 6.56 10.66
N PHE A 309 -7.27 6.42 10.77
CA PHE A 309 -8.10 5.90 9.70
C PHE A 309 -8.83 7.03 8.97
N VAL A 310 -8.58 7.17 7.66
CA VAL A 310 -9.11 8.24 6.82
C VAL A 310 -9.98 7.76 5.66
N GLY A 311 -10.45 6.50 5.75
CA GLY A 311 -11.32 5.88 4.78
C GLY A 311 -12.81 6.12 5.00
N GLY A 312 -13.61 5.55 4.09
CA GLY A 312 -15.07 5.54 4.19
C GLY A 312 -15.57 4.57 5.28
N LYS A 313 -16.83 4.72 5.69
CA LYS A 313 -17.46 3.83 6.68
C LYS A 313 -17.53 2.38 6.20
N LEU A 314 -17.67 2.17 4.88
CA LEU A 314 -17.75 0.86 4.25
C LEU A 314 -16.39 0.14 4.20
N ASP A 315 -15.30 0.88 4.34
CA ASP A 315 -13.94 0.34 4.37
C ASP A 315 -13.57 -0.23 5.75
N LEU A 316 -14.39 0.01 6.78
CA LEU A 316 -14.22 -0.61 8.09
C LEU A 316 -14.76 -2.05 8.10
N PRO A 317 -14.10 -2.99 8.81
CA PRO A 317 -14.63 -4.34 9.00
C PRO A 317 -16.07 -4.33 9.51
N LYS A 318 -16.89 -5.32 9.21
CA LYS A 318 -18.18 -5.48 9.90
C LYS A 318 -17.95 -6.09 11.28
N ASP A 319 -18.88 -5.92 12.21
CA ASP A 319 -18.72 -6.48 13.57
C ASP A 319 -18.75 -8.02 13.58
N SER A 320 -19.29 -8.62 12.50
CA SER A 320 -19.24 -10.05 12.22
C SER A 320 -17.91 -10.55 11.65
N ASP A 321 -17.03 -9.65 11.21
CA ASP A 321 -15.79 -10.04 10.55
C ASP A 321 -14.74 -10.50 11.58
N PRO A 322 -13.87 -11.46 11.23
CA PRO A 322 -12.74 -11.85 12.09
C PRO A 322 -11.86 -10.69 12.54
N ASP A 323 -11.79 -9.64 11.70
CA ASP A 323 -10.97 -8.44 11.91
C ASP A 323 -11.72 -7.31 12.63
N ALA A 324 -12.95 -7.53 13.11
CA ALA A 324 -13.73 -6.52 13.82
C ALA A 324 -12.97 -5.92 15.01
N ASN A 325 -12.11 -6.71 15.65
CA ASN A 325 -11.30 -6.28 16.78
C ASN A 325 -10.21 -5.26 16.40
N LEU A 326 -9.83 -5.14 15.12
CA LEU A 326 -8.82 -4.21 14.64
C LEU A 326 -9.31 -2.77 14.68
N LYS A 327 -10.63 -2.54 14.62
CA LYS A 327 -11.23 -1.22 14.83
C LYS A 327 -10.81 -0.57 16.14
N ARG A 328 -10.55 -1.40 17.16
CA ARG A 328 -10.09 -0.91 18.47
C ARG A 328 -8.72 -0.24 18.39
N ASN A 329 -7.96 -0.44 17.33
CA ASN A 329 -6.67 0.20 17.14
C ASN A 329 -6.76 1.59 16.50
N ILE A 330 -7.95 1.97 16.00
CA ILE A 330 -8.19 3.27 15.39
C ILE A 330 -8.34 4.32 16.50
N ILE A 331 -7.32 5.17 16.65
CA ILE A 331 -7.34 6.24 17.66
C ILE A 331 -7.88 7.56 17.09
N ILE A 332 -7.72 7.78 15.78
CA ILE A 332 -8.26 8.93 15.05
C ILE A 332 -9.00 8.39 13.84
N GLN A 333 -10.23 8.84 13.63
CA GLN A 333 -11.12 8.33 12.59
C GLN A 333 -11.84 9.46 11.87
N ALA A 334 -11.84 9.42 10.54
CA ALA A 334 -12.55 10.37 9.69
C ALA A 334 -13.57 9.69 8.78
N THR A 335 -14.52 8.98 9.38
CA THR A 335 -15.64 8.39 8.64
C THR A 335 -16.86 9.32 8.72
N GLY A 336 -17.29 9.89 7.59
CA GLY A 336 -18.61 10.54 7.47
C GLY A 336 -18.71 12.01 7.90
N ALA A 337 -17.60 12.71 8.08
CA ALA A 337 -17.59 14.17 7.98
C ALA A 337 -17.40 14.53 6.50
N GLY A 338 -18.03 15.58 5.99
CA GLY A 338 -17.89 16.00 4.60
C GLY A 338 -18.28 17.45 4.40
N THR A 339 -18.08 17.97 3.20
CA THR A 339 -18.45 19.33 2.83
C THR A 339 -19.21 19.34 1.52
N LEU A 340 -20.18 20.24 1.40
CA LEU A 340 -20.78 20.54 0.10
C LEU A 340 -19.75 21.27 -0.76
N THR A 341 -19.41 20.67 -1.89
CA THR A 341 -18.56 21.26 -2.94
C THR A 341 -19.45 21.79 -4.05
N VAL A 342 -19.17 23.02 -4.49
CA VAL A 342 -19.87 23.67 -5.60
C VAL A 342 -18.92 23.68 -6.80
N ASP A 343 -19.25 22.91 -7.83
CA ASP A 343 -18.60 23.00 -9.13
C ASP A 343 -19.40 23.97 -9.99
N ALA A 344 -18.89 25.20 -10.13
CA ALA A 344 -19.52 26.24 -10.93
C ALA A 344 -19.49 25.93 -12.43
N ILE A 345 -18.51 25.16 -12.92
CA ILE A 345 -18.35 24.80 -14.33
C ILE A 345 -19.36 23.72 -14.68
N ALA A 346 -19.42 22.65 -13.88
CA ALA A 346 -20.41 21.59 -14.02
C ALA A 346 -21.82 22.01 -13.55
N LYS A 347 -21.96 23.19 -12.94
CA LYS A 347 -23.18 23.70 -12.29
C LYS A 347 -23.79 22.67 -11.34
N SER A 348 -22.95 22.00 -10.56
CA SER A 348 -23.37 20.95 -9.65
C SER A 348 -22.99 21.27 -8.21
N ILE A 349 -23.80 20.77 -7.28
CA ILE A 349 -23.47 20.75 -5.86
C ILE A 349 -23.38 19.29 -5.48
N SER A 350 -22.21 18.87 -5.01
CA SER A 350 -21.95 17.50 -4.59
C SER A 350 -21.54 17.47 -3.12
N TRP A 351 -21.83 16.37 -2.45
CA TRP A 351 -21.28 16.10 -1.13
C TRP A 351 -19.94 15.40 -1.30
N GLN A 352 -18.88 15.97 -0.72
CA GLN A 352 -17.55 15.36 -0.70
C GLN A 352 -17.23 14.89 0.72
N ASP A 353 -17.03 13.60 0.89
CA ASP A 353 -16.57 13.04 2.16
C ASP A 353 -15.16 13.55 2.47
N ALA A 354 -14.92 13.88 3.73
CA ALA A 354 -13.60 14.21 4.26
C ALA A 354 -12.85 12.90 4.46
N THR A 355 -12.10 12.50 3.44
CA THR A 355 -11.23 11.30 3.44
C THR A 355 -9.82 11.66 2.97
N GLY A 356 -8.90 10.70 3.12
CA GLY A 356 -7.57 10.76 2.52
C GLY A 356 -6.72 11.97 2.92
N ALA A 357 -5.99 12.51 1.94
CA ALA A 357 -4.93 13.50 2.16
C ALA A 357 -5.43 14.77 2.87
N ARG A 358 -6.65 15.22 2.55
CA ARG A 358 -7.27 16.39 3.18
C ARG A 358 -7.40 16.20 4.69
N VAL A 359 -7.86 15.04 5.13
CA VAL A 359 -8.01 14.73 6.55
C VAL A 359 -6.65 14.54 7.20
N ILE A 360 -5.75 13.78 6.56
CA ILE A 360 -4.40 13.55 7.09
C ILE A 360 -3.71 14.87 7.36
N SER A 361 -3.81 15.82 6.45
CA SER A 361 -3.28 17.18 6.59
C SER A 361 -3.73 17.80 7.92
N GLU A 362 -5.03 17.79 8.21
CA GLU A 362 -5.62 18.39 9.42
C GLU A 362 -5.26 17.61 10.69
N VAL A 363 -5.19 16.28 10.62
CA VAL A 363 -4.75 15.44 11.73
C VAL A 363 -3.31 15.74 12.10
N LEU A 364 -2.42 15.92 11.11
CA LEU A 364 -1.02 16.28 11.36
C LEU A 364 -0.88 17.65 12.04
N ASP A 365 -1.68 18.65 11.62
CA ASP A 365 -1.68 19.97 12.27
C ASP A 365 -2.18 19.89 13.71
N TYR A 366 -3.23 19.11 13.95
CA TYR A 366 -3.73 18.86 15.28
C TYR A 366 -2.66 18.21 16.16
N LEU A 367 -2.09 17.08 15.73
CA LEU A 367 -1.06 16.37 16.49
C LEU A 367 0.16 17.25 16.77
N LYS A 368 0.59 18.04 15.79
CA LYS A 368 1.70 18.99 15.96
C LYS A 368 1.37 20.09 16.97
N THR A 369 0.20 20.73 16.84
CA THR A 369 -0.24 21.82 17.73
C THR A 369 -0.29 21.37 19.20
N TRP A 370 -0.67 20.12 19.43
CA TRP A 370 -0.73 19.50 20.76
C TRP A 370 0.57 18.84 21.20
N ASN A 371 1.68 19.07 20.47
CA ASN A 371 3.02 18.55 20.77
C ASN A 371 3.06 17.02 20.90
N HIS A 372 2.43 16.30 19.98
CA HIS A 372 2.47 14.83 19.92
C HIS A 372 3.64 14.27 19.10
N PHE A 373 4.51 15.11 18.53
CA PHE A 373 5.69 14.67 17.79
C PHE A 373 6.97 15.01 18.55
N ARG A 374 7.87 14.03 18.69
CA ARG A 374 9.20 14.18 19.30
C ARG A 374 10.20 13.22 18.68
N PRO A 375 11.50 13.52 18.70
CA PRO A 375 12.54 12.56 18.36
C PRO A 375 12.50 11.33 19.30
N PHE A 376 13.05 10.20 18.85
CA PHE A 376 13.36 9.11 19.77
C PHE A 376 14.37 9.58 20.84
N MET A 377 14.17 9.14 22.08
CA MET A 377 15.02 9.44 23.24
C MET A 377 15.58 8.17 23.85
#